data_AF-A0A975ZK26-F1
#
_entry.id   AF-A0A975ZK26-F1
#
_cell.length_a   1.000
_cell.length_b   1.000
_cell.length_c   1.000
_cell.angle_alpha   90.00
_cell.angle_beta   90.00
_cell.angle_gamma   90.00
#
_symmetry.space_group_name_H-M   'P 1'
#
loop_
_entity.id
_entity.type
_entity.pdbx_description
1 polymer ?
#
loop_
_entity_poly.entity_id
_entity_poly.type
_entity_poly.pdbx_seq_one_letter_code
_entity_poly.pdbx_strand_id
1 'polypeptide(L)'
;MTSQTYPAKDFLYFAQAFHHGEPEHRSYVIAVGSLDVVDRLARAERDRHPDYGVAVYRVTINQSASDHIHLIHYHSSEIGEKWTDRRGANLKHSILE
;
A
#
# COMPACT_ATOMS: atom_id res chain seq x y z
N MET A 1 29.65 -14.40 22.51
CA MET A 1 28.25 -14.11 22.13
C MET A 1 28.27 -13.48 20.75
N THR A 2 28.08 -14.27 19.70
CA THR A 2 28.05 -13.76 18.32
C THR A 2 26.63 -13.27 18.02
N SER A 3 26.42 -11.97 18.09
CA SER A 3 25.19 -11.36 17.57
C SER A 3 25.17 -11.59 16.07
N GLN A 4 24.28 -12.48 15.63
CA GLN A 4 24.04 -12.74 14.22
C GLN A 4 23.32 -11.52 13.66
N THR A 5 24.09 -10.57 13.12
CA THR A 5 23.56 -9.40 12.44
C THR A 5 22.99 -9.86 11.10
N TYR A 6 21.68 -10.12 11.08
CA TYR A 6 20.97 -10.24 9.81
C TYR A 6 21.11 -8.92 9.05
N PRO A 7 21.42 -8.94 7.75
CA PRO A 7 21.42 -7.69 6.98
C PRO A 7 20.05 -7.04 7.16
N ALA A 8 20.05 -5.78 7.60
CA ALA A 8 18.83 -5.01 7.68
C ALA A 8 18.20 -5.02 6.28
N LYS A 9 16.94 -5.43 6.16
CA LYS A 9 16.25 -5.35 4.87
C LYS A 9 16.25 -3.89 4.45
N ASP A 10 16.75 -3.59 3.26
CA ASP A 10 16.79 -2.23 2.70
C ASP A 10 15.41 -1.71 2.28
N PHE A 11 14.33 -2.42 2.61
CA PHE A 11 12.98 -2.06 2.25
C PHE A 11 12.01 -2.44 3.35
N LEU A 12 10.92 -1.68 3.41
CA LEU A 12 9.77 -1.94 4.28
C LEU A 12 8.48 -1.97 3.46
N TYR A 13 7.41 -2.44 4.08
CA TYR A 13 6.08 -2.37 3.53
C TYR A 13 5.22 -1.42 4.35
N PHE A 14 4.28 -0.75 3.70
CA PHE A 14 3.25 0.00 4.40
C PHE A 14 1.91 -0.12 3.67
N ALA A 15 0.83 0.02 4.43
CA ALA A 15 -0.52 0.08 3.90
C ALA A 15 -1.10 1.47 4.08
N GLN A 16 -1.79 1.98 3.07
CA GLN A 16 -2.43 3.29 3.07
C GLN A 16 -3.87 3.16 2.58
N ALA A 17 -4.80 3.74 3.35
CA ALA A 17 -6.19 3.85 2.98
C ALA A 17 -6.45 5.13 2.18
N PHE A 18 -7.39 5.04 1.24
CA PHE A 18 -7.91 6.14 0.44
C PHE A 18 -9.43 6.13 0.49
N HIS A 19 -10.03 7.26 0.85
CA HIS A 19 -11.48 7.41 0.86
C HIS A 19 -11.97 7.48 -0.59
N HIS A 20 -12.86 6.55 -1.01
CA HIS A 20 -13.34 6.44 -2.41
C HIS A 20 -12.24 6.39 -3.49
N GLY A 21 -11.05 5.88 -3.16
CA GLY A 21 -9.94 5.84 -4.11
C GLY A 21 -9.37 7.21 -4.48
N GLU A 22 -9.68 8.27 -3.73
CA GLU A 22 -9.12 9.61 -3.93
C GLU A 22 -7.96 9.88 -2.93
N PRO A 23 -6.69 9.93 -3.39
CA PRO A 23 -5.55 10.15 -2.50
C PRO A 23 -5.51 11.54 -1.86
N GLU A 24 -6.23 12.49 -2.47
CA GLU A 24 -6.27 13.91 -2.12
C GLU A 24 -7.24 14.20 -0.95
N HIS A 25 -8.16 13.26 -0.66
CA HIS A 25 -9.10 13.35 0.43
C HIS A 25 -8.89 12.22 1.46
N ARG A 26 -8.46 12.60 2.67
CA ARG A 26 -8.42 11.74 3.86
C ARG A 26 -7.65 10.42 3.69
N SER A 27 -6.43 10.47 3.19
CA SER A 27 -5.54 9.30 3.19
C SER A 27 -4.72 9.21 4.48
N TYR A 28 -4.49 8.00 4.97
CA TYR A 28 -3.65 7.74 6.14
C TYR A 28 -2.97 6.38 6.06
N VAL A 29 -1.84 6.25 6.74
CA VAL A 29 -1.08 5.00 6.83
C VAL A 29 -1.67 4.14 7.93
N ILE A 30 -2.05 2.91 7.59
CA ILE A 30 -2.64 1.92 8.49
C ILE A 30 -1.54 1.22 9.28
N ALA A 31 -0.49 0.77 8.58
CA ALA A 31 0.57 -0.06 9.15
C ALA A 31 1.88 0.09 8.37
N VAL A 32 3.00 -0.12 9.07
CA VAL A 32 4.36 -0.17 8.51
C VAL A 32 5.06 -1.40 9.10
N GLY A 33 5.69 -2.24 8.27
CA GLY A 33 6.37 -3.44 8.77
C GLY A 33 6.66 -4.50 7.70
N SER A 34 6.54 -5.78 8.09
CA SER A 34 6.64 -6.91 7.16
C SER A 34 5.38 -7.04 6.31
N LEU A 35 5.53 -7.59 5.09
CA LEU A 35 4.44 -7.75 4.14
C LEU A 35 3.24 -8.49 4.74
N ASP A 36 3.45 -9.61 5.43
CA ASP A 36 2.37 -10.43 5.99
C ASP A 36 1.53 -9.67 7.03
N VAL A 37 2.20 -8.90 7.90
CA VAL A 37 1.52 -8.11 8.93
C VAL A 37 0.77 -6.94 8.29
N VAL A 38 1.42 -6.26 7.35
CA VAL A 38 0.85 -5.10 6.65
C VAL A 38 -0.36 -5.51 5.80
N ASP A 39 -0.28 -6.58 5.01
CA ASP A 39 -1.40 -7.04 4.17
C ASP A 39 -2.59 -7.50 5.01
N ARG A 40 -2.35 -8.21 6.12
CA ARG A 40 -3.41 -8.62 7.04
C ARG A 40 -4.14 -7.42 7.64
N LEU A 41 -3.40 -6.40 8.09
CA LEU A 41 -4.00 -5.18 8.65
C LEU A 41 -4.70 -4.34 7.56
N ALA A 42 -4.15 -4.30 6.35
CA ALA A 42 -4.77 -3.66 5.20
C ALA A 42 -6.16 -4.25 4.88
N ARG A 43 -6.27 -5.58 4.87
CA ARG A 43 -7.55 -6.29 4.68
C ARG A 43 -8.53 -5.98 5.79
N ALA A 44 -8.08 -6.04 7.04
CA ALA A 44 -8.93 -5.73 8.20
C ALA A 44 -9.48 -4.30 8.15
N GLU A 45 -8.67 -3.33 7.69
CA GLU A 45 -9.11 -1.95 7.53
C GLU A 45 -10.16 -1.82 6.42
N ARG A 46 -9.91 -2.45 5.25
CA ARG A 46 -10.87 -2.49 4.14
C ARG A 46 -12.20 -3.12 4.56
N ASP A 47 -12.16 -4.18 5.38
CA ASP A 47 -13.38 -4.84 5.85
C ASP A 47 -14.15 -3.98 6.87
N ARG A 48 -13.45 -3.12 7.61
CA ARG A 48 -14.05 -2.16 8.54
C ARG A 48 -14.62 -0.93 7.83
N HIS A 49 -13.99 -0.52 6.74
CA HIS A 49 -14.31 0.65 5.93
C HIS A 49 -14.43 0.23 4.46
N PRO A 50 -15.56 -0.42 4.09
CA PRO A 50 -15.74 -0.99 2.74
C PRO A 50 -15.75 0.06 1.63
N ASP A 51 -15.96 1.32 1.97
CA ASP A 51 -15.89 2.49 1.08
C ASP A 51 -14.44 2.95 0.80
N TYR A 52 -13.45 2.34 1.47
CA TYR A 52 -12.04 2.69 1.30
C TYR A 52 -11.31 1.70 0.41
N GLY A 53 -10.49 2.23 -0.48
CA GLY A 53 -9.48 1.47 -1.19
C GLY A 53 -8.20 1.45 -0.38
N VAL A 54 -7.58 0.28 -0.21
CA VAL A 54 -6.35 0.13 0.59
C VAL A 54 -5.20 -0.37 -0.27
N ALA A 55 -4.18 0.46 -0.45
CA ALA A 55 -2.95 0.08 -1.13
C ALA A 55 -1.90 -0.44 -0.16
N VAL A 56 -1.20 -1.50 -0.57
CA VAL A 56 -0.01 -2.03 0.09
C VAL A 56 1.19 -1.76 -0.80
N TYR A 57 2.15 -1.02 -0.27
CA TYR A 57 3.36 -0.63 -0.98
C TYR A 57 4.59 -1.30 -0.39
N ARG A 58 5.61 -1.48 -1.23
CA ARG A 58 7.00 -1.69 -0.85
C ARG A 58 7.79 -0.40 -1.12
N VAL A 59 8.61 0.02 -0.17
CA VAL A 59 9.53 1.15 -0.34
C VAL A 59 10.93 0.80 0.11
N THR A 60 11.92 1.33 -0.63
CA THR A 60 13.33 1.27 -0.22
C THR A 60 13.59 2.31 0.86
N ILE A 61 14.25 1.90 1.94
CA ILE A 61 14.61 2.76 3.08
C ILE A 61 15.68 3.76 2.64
N ASN A 62 15.63 4.99 3.18
CA ASN A 62 16.54 6.10 2.87
C ASN A 62 16.53 6.57 1.40
N GLN A 63 15.50 6.21 0.64
CA GLN A 63 15.31 6.66 -0.75
C GLN A 63 14.02 7.47 -0.88
N SER A 64 13.99 8.35 -1.88
CA SER A 64 12.78 9.08 -2.26
C SER A 64 11.65 8.10 -2.60
N ALA A 65 10.51 8.24 -1.92
CA ALA A 65 9.33 7.41 -2.16
C ALA A 65 8.78 7.60 -3.58
N SER A 66 8.88 8.80 -4.15
CA SER A 66 8.41 9.12 -5.50
C SER A 66 9.03 8.22 -6.58
N ASP A 67 10.25 7.74 -6.35
CA ASP A 67 11.05 6.98 -7.33
C ASP A 67 11.12 5.48 -6.99
N HIS A 68 10.85 5.12 -5.73
CA HIS A 68 11.09 3.78 -5.19
C HIS A 68 9.90 3.17 -4.43
N ILE A 69 8.70 3.74 -4.61
CA ILE A 69 7.46 3.12 -4.17
C ILE A 69 6.97 2.14 -5.24
N HIS A 70 6.58 0.95 -4.78
CA HIS A 70 6.03 -0.10 -5.62
C HIS A 70 4.71 -0.58 -5.02
N LEU A 71 3.62 -0.50 -5.78
CA LEU A 71 2.36 -1.10 -5.37
C LEU A 71 2.46 -2.62 -5.47
N ILE A 72 2.23 -3.30 -4.34
CA ILE A 72 2.27 -4.77 -4.23
C ILE A 72 0.86 -5.33 -4.31
N HIS A 73 -0.06 -4.78 -3.52
CA HIS A 73 -1.46 -5.16 -3.49
C HIS A 73 -2.36 -3.94 -3.40
N TYR A 74 -3.56 -4.08 -3.93
CA TYR A 74 -4.62 -3.11 -3.76
C TYR A 74 -5.92 -3.84 -3.41
N HIS A 75 -6.44 -3.55 -2.24
CA HIS A 75 -7.74 -4.03 -1.78
C HIS A 75 -8.77 -2.98 -2.15
N SER A 76 -9.49 -3.22 -3.24
CA SER A 76 -10.55 -2.34 -3.73
C SER A 76 -11.64 -2.15 -2.67
N SER A 77 -12.19 -0.94 -2.63
CA SER A 77 -13.46 -0.67 -2.00
C SER A 77 -14.60 -1.39 -2.73
N GLU A 78 -15.79 -1.36 -2.14
CA GLU A 78 -17.01 -1.90 -2.74
C GLU A 78 -17.48 -1.13 -3.99
N ILE A 79 -16.99 0.10 -4.22
CA ILE A 79 -17.28 0.82 -5.47
C ILE A 79 -16.42 0.37 -6.66
N GLY A 80 -15.53 -0.62 -6.44
CA GLY A 80 -14.88 -1.36 -7.52
C GLY A 80 -13.67 -0.68 -8.14
N GLU A 81 -13.04 0.29 -7.46
CA GLU A 81 -11.86 0.95 -8.02
C GLU A 81 -10.65 -0.01 -8.13
N LYS A 82 -9.79 0.18 -9.12
CA LYS A 82 -8.55 -0.59 -9.29
C LYS A 82 -7.35 0.31 -9.42
N TRP A 83 -6.28 -0.03 -8.70
CA TRP A 83 -5.00 0.68 -8.75
C TRP A 83 -3.88 -0.26 -9.17
N THR A 84 -2.96 0.26 -9.97
CA THR A 84 -1.81 -0.47 -10.50
C THR A 84 -0.52 0.33 -10.34
N ASP A 85 0.62 -0.36 -10.20
CA ASP A 85 1.92 0.28 -10.02
C ASP A 85 2.32 1.15 -11.21
N ARG A 86 2.94 2.30 -10.94
CA ARG A 86 3.29 3.35 -11.93
C ARG A 86 4.27 2.92 -13.01
N ARG A 87 4.92 1.75 -12.87
CA ARG A 87 5.82 1.18 -13.88
C ARG A 87 5.08 0.37 -14.96
N GLY A 88 3.77 0.15 -14.82
CA GLY A 88 2.86 -0.12 -15.93
C GLY A 88 2.18 1.19 -16.31
N ALA A 89 2.22 1.57 -17.58
CA ALA A 89 1.84 2.90 -18.06
C ALA A 89 0.47 3.39 -17.56
N ASN A 90 0.47 4.61 -17.02
CA ASN A 90 -0.68 5.47 -16.67
C ASN A 90 -1.44 5.11 -15.37
N LEU A 91 -1.34 6.00 -14.38
CA LEU A 91 -2.34 6.13 -13.33
C LEU A 91 -3.66 6.52 -14.00
N LYS A 92 -4.56 5.57 -14.20
CA LYS A 92 -5.96 5.84 -14.47
C LYS A 92 -6.79 5.21 -13.36
N HIS A 93 -7.51 6.05 -12.65
CA HIS A 93 -8.70 5.62 -11.94
C HIS A 93 -9.67 5.11 -13.00
N SER A 94 -9.85 3.79 -13.11
CA SER A 94 -10.88 3.19 -13.94
C SER A 94 -11.93 2.62 -13.01
N ILE A 95 -13.09 3.27 -13.01
CA ILE A 95 -14.34 2.72 -12.46
C ILE A 95 -14.79 1.65 -13.48
N LEU A 96 -15.10 0.44 -13.02
CA LEU A 96 -15.67 -0.61 -13.86
C LEU A 96 -17.02 -0.13 -14.42
N GLU A 97 -17.16 -0.04 -15.75
CA GLU A 97 -18.45 0.02 -16.44
C GLU A 97 -19.19 -1.31 -16.36
#